data_AF-A0A4P7C1G4-F1
#
_entry.id   AF-A0A4P7C1G4-F1
#
_cell.length_a   1.000
_cell.length_b   1.000
_cell.length_c   1.000
_cell.angle_alpha   90.00
_cell.angle_beta   90.00
_cell.angle_gamma   90.00
#
_symmetry.space_group_name_H-M   'P 1'
#
loop_
_entity.id
_entity.type
_entity.pdbx_description
1 polymer ?
#
loop_
_entity_poly.entity_id
_entity_poly.type
_entity_poly.pdbx_seq_one_letter_code
_entity_poly.pdbx_strand_id
1 'polypeptide(L)'
;MKFIKYVGPMRIALALFTFILIGMAPFASEASFSGWGAIVGTVAPSLTVIMLFVLPLDMMMSRIFMTDTEGAQRLRYRRILWLEFFLFFALLLAWGPFIANLLRQL
;
A
#
# COMPACT_ATOMS: atom_id res chain seq x y z
N MET A 1 24.24 -2.05 5.65
CA MET A 1 23.03 -2.71 6.21
C MET A 1 22.43 -1.98 7.43
N LYS A 2 22.46 -0.63 7.50
CA LYS A 2 21.87 0.15 8.62
C LYS A 2 20.49 0.77 8.32
N PHE A 3 20.05 0.78 7.05
CA PHE A 3 18.73 1.31 6.65
C PHE A 3 17.56 0.40 7.08
N ILE A 4 17.77 -0.92 7.13
CA ILE A 4 16.74 -1.92 7.44
C ILE A 4 16.30 -1.88 8.92
N LYS A 5 17.21 -1.49 9.83
CA LYS A 5 16.87 -1.30 11.25
C LYS A 5 16.27 0.07 11.57
N TYR A 6 16.32 1.03 10.64
CA TYR A 6 16.00 2.44 10.90
C TYR A 6 14.61 2.86 10.40
N VAL A 7 14.06 2.16 9.42
CA VAL A 7 12.73 2.42 8.82
C VAL A 7 11.64 1.53 9.46
N GLY A 8 12.04 0.54 10.25
CA GLY A 8 11.17 -0.54 10.69
C GLY A 8 11.07 -1.59 9.56
N PRO A 9 11.54 -2.83 9.76
CA PRO A 9 11.46 -3.87 8.73
C PRO A 9 10.01 -4.12 8.27
N MET A 10 9.04 -3.88 9.17
CA MET A 10 7.61 -3.89 8.90
C MET A 10 7.20 -2.94 7.76
N ARG A 11 7.72 -1.70 7.73
CA ARG A 11 7.31 -0.70 6.72
C ARG A 11 7.86 -0.99 5.34
N ILE A 12 9.10 -1.49 5.29
CA ILE A 12 9.71 -1.91 4.03
C ILE A 12 8.91 -3.09 3.46
N ALA A 13 8.52 -4.05 4.30
CA ALA A 13 7.66 -5.16 3.89
C ALA A 13 6.29 -4.66 3.40
N LEU A 14 5.68 -3.71 4.10
CA LEU A 14 4.41 -3.09 3.74
C LEU A 14 4.48 -2.37 2.39
N ALA A 15 5.54 -1.57 2.17
CA ALA A 15 5.76 -0.85 0.92
C ALA A 15 6.01 -1.81 -0.25
N LEU A 16 6.84 -2.85 -0.05
CA LEU A 16 7.05 -3.91 -1.05
C LEU A 16 5.76 -4.63 -1.39
N PHE A 17 4.96 -5.00 -0.38
CA PHE A 17 3.69 -5.67 -0.59
C PHE A 17 2.69 -4.80 -1.34
N THR A 18 2.59 -3.53 -0.97
CA THR A 18 1.76 -2.53 -1.69
C THR A 18 2.21 -2.41 -3.15
N PHE A 19 3.51 -2.37 -3.40
CA PHE A 19 4.06 -2.27 -4.75
C PHE A 19 3.72 -3.50 -5.60
N ILE A 20 3.79 -4.70 -5.02
CA ILE A 20 3.37 -5.94 -5.67
C ILE A 20 1.88 -5.89 -6.02
N LEU A 21 1.02 -5.46 -5.08
CA LEU A 21 -0.42 -5.32 -5.32
C LEU A 21 -0.75 -4.31 -6.42
N ILE A 22 -0.02 -3.19 -6.50
CA ILE A 22 -0.15 -2.22 -7.61
C ILE A 22 0.22 -2.87 -8.94
N GLY A 23 1.33 -3.62 -8.99
CA GLY A 23 1.76 -4.31 -10.20
C GLY A 23 0.79 -5.41 -10.66
N MET A 24 0.00 -5.98 -9.74
CA MET A 24 -1.03 -6.97 -10.03
C MET A 24 -2.34 -6.36 -10.53
N ALA A 25 -2.60 -5.06 -10.30
CA ALA A 25 -3.83 -4.38 -10.72
C ALA A 25 -4.17 -4.52 -12.23
N PRO A 26 -3.25 -4.29 -13.19
CA PRO A 26 -3.56 -4.46 -14.61
C PRO A 26 -3.86 -5.91 -15.01
N PHE A 27 -3.39 -6.88 -14.23
CA PHE A 27 -3.63 -8.31 -14.49
C PHE A 27 -4.97 -8.80 -13.93
N ALA A 28 -5.70 -7.97 -13.16
CA ALA A 28 -6.99 -8.32 -12.58
C ALA A 28 -8.16 -8.28 -13.59
N SER A 29 -7.92 -7.80 -14.82
CA SER A 29 -8.95 -7.63 -15.85
C SER A 29 -9.38 -8.94 -16.54
N GLU A 30 -8.55 -9.98 -16.52
CA GLU A 30 -8.94 -11.27 -17.06
C GLU A 30 -9.57 -12.11 -15.95
N ALA A 31 -10.90 -12.02 -15.85
CA ALA A 31 -11.73 -12.82 -14.96
C ALA A 31 -11.69 -14.30 -15.36
N SER A 32 -10.52 -14.91 -15.23
CA SER A 32 -10.32 -16.33 -15.35
C SER A 32 -10.58 -16.91 -13.97
N PHE A 33 -11.73 -17.57 -13.80
CA PHE A 33 -12.15 -18.24 -12.56
C PHE A 33 -11.29 -19.48 -12.21
N SER A 34 -10.17 -19.70 -12.91
CA SER A 34 -9.25 -20.81 -12.70
C SER A 34 -7.79 -20.34 -12.59
N GLY A 35 -7.02 -20.99 -11.71
CA GLY A 35 -5.58 -20.76 -11.55
C GLY A 35 -5.21 -19.38 -10.99
N TRP A 36 -4.15 -18.78 -11.52
CA TRP A 36 -3.60 -17.48 -11.10
C TRP A 36 -4.59 -16.31 -11.25
N GLY A 37 -5.55 -16.41 -12.19
CA GLY A 37 -6.58 -15.39 -12.43
C GLY A 37 -7.54 -15.20 -11.26
N ALA A 38 -7.90 -16.26 -10.53
CA ALA A 38 -8.78 -16.15 -9.36
C ALA A 38 -8.10 -15.45 -8.17
N ILE A 39 -6.79 -15.65 -8.00
CA ILE A 39 -6.00 -14.98 -6.95
C ILE A 39 -5.91 -13.48 -7.25
N VAL A 40 -5.61 -13.12 -8.49
CA VAL A 40 -5.48 -11.71 -8.90
C VAL A 40 -6.85 -11.02 -8.97
N GLY A 41 -7.89 -11.71 -9.43
CA GLY A 41 -9.24 -11.15 -9.58
C GLY A 41 -10.02 -10.99 -8.28
N THR A 42 -9.75 -11.80 -7.25
CA THR A 42 -10.55 -11.81 -6.01
C THR A 42 -9.74 -11.50 -4.76
N VAL A 43 -8.55 -12.10 -4.62
CA VAL A 43 -7.71 -11.95 -3.41
C VAL A 43 -6.99 -10.61 -3.42
N ALA A 44 -6.36 -10.24 -4.53
CA ALA A 44 -5.64 -8.96 -4.64
C ALA A 44 -6.52 -7.72 -4.39
N PRO A 45 -7.76 -7.61 -4.90
CA PRO A 45 -8.63 -6.49 -4.55
C PRO A 45 -9.04 -6.50 -3.07
N SER A 46 -9.28 -7.67 -2.48
CA SER A 46 -9.56 -7.77 -1.03
C SER A 46 -8.38 -7.27 -0.19
N LEU A 47 -7.15 -7.67 -0.55
CA LEU A 47 -5.92 -7.20 0.10
C LEU A 47 -5.71 -5.71 -0.11
N THR A 48 -6.06 -5.18 -1.28
CA THR A 48 -6.00 -3.74 -1.59
C THR A 48 -6.89 -2.94 -0.65
N VAL A 49 -8.13 -3.40 -0.41
CA VAL A 49 -9.04 -2.77 0.56
C VAL A 49 -8.46 -2.79 1.97
N ILE A 50 -7.85 -3.90 2.39
CA ILE A 50 -7.16 -3.95 3.69
C ILE A 50 -6.01 -2.93 3.71
N MET A 51 -5.23 -2.85 2.64
CA MET A 51 -4.07 -1.95 2.56
C MET A 51 -4.45 -0.47 2.59
N LEU A 52 -5.63 -0.13 2.07
CA LEU A 52 -6.23 1.20 2.20
C LEU A 52 -6.42 1.63 3.65
N PHE A 53 -6.63 0.71 4.60
CA PHE A 53 -6.71 1.03 6.03
C PHE A 53 -5.36 0.92 6.73
N VAL A 54 -4.53 -0.05 6.35
CA VAL A 54 -3.22 -0.27 6.98
C VAL A 54 -2.24 0.86 6.68
N LEU A 55 -2.21 1.38 5.45
CA LEU A 55 -1.28 2.46 5.06
C LEU A 55 -1.51 3.76 5.87
N PRO A 56 -2.75 4.28 6.03
CA PRO A 56 -3.01 5.42 6.93
C PRO A 56 -2.68 5.15 8.39
N LEU A 57 -2.91 3.93 8.89
CA LEU A 57 -2.54 3.56 10.26
C LEU A 57 -1.03 3.60 10.46
N ASP A 58 -0.25 3.09 9.49
CA ASP A 58 1.22 3.16 9.53
C ASP A 58 1.72 4.61 9.40
N MET A 59 1.10 5.43 8.53
CA MET A 59 1.38 6.87 8.46
C MET A 59 1.09 7.59 9.78
N MET A 60 0.01 7.21 10.48
CA MET A 60 -0.34 7.80 11.77
C MET A 60 0.72 7.46 12.83
N MET A 61 1.15 6.20 12.89
CA MET A 61 2.26 5.78 13.76
C MET A 61 3.56 6.50 13.40
N SER A 62 3.90 6.62 12.10
CA SER A 62 5.03 7.42 11.61
C SER A 62 4.98 8.85 12.11
N ARG A 63 3.80 9.46 12.06
CA ARG A 63 3.60 10.85 12.47
C ARG A 63 3.76 11.02 13.98
N ILE A 64 3.28 10.08 14.78
CA ILE A 64 3.44 10.05 16.25
C ILE A 64 4.93 9.93 16.64
N PHE A 65 5.67 9.01 16.01
CA PHE A 65 7.12 8.90 16.26
C PHE A 65 7.91 10.12 15.76
N MET A 66 7.43 10.80 14.72
CA MET A 66 8.02 12.02 14.19
C MET A 66 7.81 13.23 15.11
N THR A 67 6.77 13.24 15.94
CA THR A 67 6.56 14.28 16.98
C THR A 67 7.51 14.13 18.16
N ASP A 68 7.98 12.90 18.47
CA ASP A 68 8.94 12.63 19.55
C ASP A 68 10.42 12.74 19.13
N THR A 69 10.72 13.02 17.85
CA THR A 69 12.10 13.06 17.34
C THR A 69 12.49 14.45 16.78
N GLU A 70 13.53 15.05 17.36
CA GLU A 70 14.07 16.34 16.91
C GLU A 70 15.24 16.20 15.90
N GLY A 71 15.42 17.22 15.05
CA GLY A 71 16.57 17.34 14.16
C GLY A 71 16.51 16.52 12.85
N ALA A 72 17.65 16.00 12.40
CA ALA A 72 17.85 15.37 11.09
C ALA A 72 16.99 14.11 10.85
N GLN A 73 16.51 13.46 11.93
CA GLN A 73 15.62 12.30 11.86
C GLN A 73 14.21 12.69 11.36
N ARG A 74 13.74 13.91 11.69
CA ARG A 74 12.40 14.42 11.33
C ARG A 74 12.22 14.57 9.81
N LEU A 75 13.25 15.06 9.12
CA LEU A 75 13.25 15.17 7.64
C LEU A 75 13.17 13.81 6.95
N ARG A 76 13.73 12.76 7.55
CA ARG A 76 13.67 11.39 7.02
C ARG A 76 12.26 10.82 7.15
N TYR A 77 11.64 10.96 8.31
CA TYR A 77 10.25 10.54 8.51
C TYR A 77 9.28 11.27 7.58
N ARG A 78 9.51 12.55 7.32
CA ARG A 78 8.70 13.31 6.34
C ARG A 78 8.79 12.75 4.93
N ARG A 79 9.97 12.28 4.49
CA ARG A 79 10.13 11.60 3.18
C ARG A 79 9.43 10.25 3.14
N ILE A 80 9.51 9.47 4.21
CA ILE A 80 8.83 8.16 4.33
C ILE A 80 7.31 8.37 4.25
N LEU A 81 6.78 9.34 5.01
CA LEU A 81 5.37 9.72 4.96
C LEU A 81 4.92 10.11 3.54
N TRP A 82 5.76 10.86 2.82
CA TRP A 82 5.47 11.23 1.43
C TRP A 82 5.48 10.01 0.49
N LEU A 83 6.40 9.06 0.71
CA LEU A 83 6.47 7.79 -0.02
C LEU A 83 5.25 6.91 0.24
N GLU A 84 4.87 6.74 1.50
CA GLU A 84 3.67 6.01 1.91
C GLU A 84 2.43 6.67 1.30
N PHE A 85 2.36 8.01 1.33
CA PHE A 85 1.25 8.77 0.75
C PHE A 85 1.17 8.56 -0.77
N PHE A 86 2.31 8.58 -1.44
CA PHE A 86 2.37 8.30 -2.86
C PHE A 86 1.94 6.86 -3.18
N LEU A 87 2.39 5.87 -2.40
CA LEU A 87 1.97 4.47 -2.53
C LEU A 87 0.48 4.29 -2.30
N PHE A 88 -0.09 4.96 -1.31
CA PHE A 88 -1.53 4.96 -1.03
C PHE A 88 -2.33 5.51 -2.21
N PHE A 89 -1.89 6.65 -2.76
CA PHE A 89 -2.55 7.27 -3.92
C PHE A 89 -2.40 6.42 -5.20
N ALA A 90 -1.23 5.81 -5.40
CA ALA A 90 -0.97 4.91 -6.51
C ALA A 90 -1.83 3.64 -6.43
N LEU A 91 -1.99 3.07 -5.22
CA LEU A 91 -2.89 1.93 -4.97
C LEU A 91 -4.34 2.31 -5.29
N LEU A 92 -4.79 3.48 -4.84
CA LEU A 92 -6.14 4.01 -5.14
C LEU A 92 -6.37 4.20 -6.63
N LEU A 93 -5.40 4.75 -7.36
CA LEU A 93 -5.52 4.96 -8.80
C LEU A 93 -5.50 3.64 -9.57
N ALA A 94 -4.66 2.69 -9.17
CA ALA A 94 -4.53 1.40 -9.82
C ALA A 94 -5.79 0.54 -9.65
N TRP A 95 -6.38 0.52 -8.45
CA TRP A 95 -7.55 -0.28 -8.13
C TRP A 95 -8.87 0.49 -8.15
N GLY A 96 -8.84 1.81 -8.28
CA GLY A 96 -10.00 2.67 -8.45
C GLY A 96 -10.99 2.21 -9.54
N PRO A 97 -10.57 1.87 -10.77
CA PRO A 97 -11.49 1.36 -11.79
C PRO A 97 -12.12 0.02 -11.39
N PHE A 98 -11.38 -0.86 -10.72
CA PHE A 98 -11.89 -2.13 -10.21
C PHE A 98 -12.95 -1.91 -9.14
N ILE A 99 -12.68 -1.03 -8.16
CA ILE A 99 -13.62 -0.67 -7.09
C ILE A 99 -14.88 -0.02 -7.67
N ALA A 100 -14.74 0.87 -8.66
CA ALA A 100 -15.88 1.50 -9.33
C ALA A 100 -16.74 0.49 -10.10
N ASN A 101 -16.12 -0.49 -10.76
CA ASN A 101 -16.84 -1.60 -11.41
C ASN A 101 -17.56 -2.49 -10.38
N LEU A 102 -16.92 -2.79 -9.25
CA LEU A 102 -17.52 -3.59 -8.17
C LEU A 102 -18.72 -2.86 -7.54
N LEU A 103 -18.58 -1.56 -7.24
CA LEU A 103 -19.67 -0.73 -6.70
C LEU A 103 -20.84 -0.57 -7.67
N ARG A 104 -20.59 -0.62 -8.99
CA ARG A 104 -21.65 -0.58 -10.00
C ARG A 104 -22.43 -1.90 -10.10
N GLN A 105 -21.85 -3.01 -9.65
CA GLN A 105 -22.50 -4.33 -9.65
C GLN A 105 -23.27 -4.65 -8.36
N LEU A 106 -23.07 -3.88 -7.30
CA LEU A 106 -23.78 -3.94 -6.01
C LEU A 106 -25.09 -3.15 -6.07
#